data_AF-A0A8S2FR16-F1
#
_entry.id   AF-A0A8S2FR16-F1
#
_cell.length_a   1.000
_cell.length_b   1.000
_cell.length_c   1.000
_cell.angle_alpha   90.00
_cell.angle_beta   90.00
_cell.angle_gamma   90.00
#
_symmetry.space_group_name_H-M   'P 1'
#
loop_
_entity.id
_entity.type
_entity.pdbx_description
1 polymer ?
#
loop_
_entity_poly.entity_id
_entity_poly.type
_entity_poly.pdbx_seq_one_letter_code
_entity_poly.pdbx_strand_id
1 'polypeptide(L)'
;MYAGNIIVDLEKPTILELLNTLKSAEKLDKLPQNIENNHVYRLCLIEKCKDDYKADGFLWKNIGWTFYSKAGQEFRKSYFKCSTSIKENENKFKKHVYISTANNLDIIVIYLGNKEYAELRPRGNVKKSKIAAPFRRTLPSTLSEIRETVQHNTDAKVYKLIVATSETETSRPRNIKQVNNLRQGFLSKHRPTNDELLNVILMSYEINDYIRLASFPNLTVVLIHKEAEETFQYLLDTTDEYIQLYYDTTFKIGSFYLSVS
;
A
#
# COMPACT_ATOMS: atom_id res chain seq x y z
N MET A 1 2.70 -6.17 -31.42
CA MET A 1 1.46 -5.42 -31.12
C MET A 1 1.84 -3.96 -31.09
N TYR A 2 1.28 -3.15 -32.00
CA TYR A 2 1.55 -1.73 -32.11
C TYR A 2 0.44 -0.97 -31.37
N ALA A 3 0.80 -0.32 -30.27
CA ALA A 3 -0.11 0.57 -29.55
C ALA A 3 -0.56 1.71 -30.47
N GLY A 4 -1.85 2.04 -30.43
CA GLY A 4 -2.40 3.18 -31.17
C GLY A 4 -1.82 4.49 -30.65
N ASN A 5 -0.88 5.06 -31.40
CA ASN A 5 -0.15 6.26 -30.99
C ASN A 5 -0.93 7.52 -31.34
N ILE A 6 -1.41 8.25 -30.33
CA ILE A 6 -2.05 9.56 -30.52
C ILE A 6 -1.17 10.62 -29.87
N ILE A 7 -0.41 11.34 -30.69
CA ILE A 7 0.28 12.57 -30.29
C ILE A 7 -0.77 13.68 -30.30
N VAL A 8 -1.14 14.15 -29.12
CA VAL A 8 -2.15 15.20 -28.99
C VAL A 8 -1.43 16.53 -28.77
N ASP A 9 -1.72 17.53 -29.60
CA ASP A 9 -1.31 18.91 -29.37
C ASP A 9 -2.13 19.47 -28.18
N LEU A 10 -1.56 19.38 -26.99
CA LEU A 10 -2.29 19.45 -25.71
C LEU A 10 -2.56 20.87 -25.22
N GLU A 11 -2.42 21.89 -26.06
CA GLU A 11 -2.72 23.26 -25.63
C GLU A 11 -4.20 23.43 -25.29
N LYS A 12 -5.15 22.79 -26.02
CA LYS A 12 -6.61 22.87 -25.72
C LYS A 12 -7.52 21.71 -26.23
N PRO A 13 -7.13 20.43 -26.40
CA PRO A 13 -8.14 19.43 -26.70
C PRO A 13 -9.00 19.23 -25.47
N THR A 14 -10.32 19.29 -25.64
CA THR A 14 -11.18 19.07 -24.50
C THR A 14 -11.13 17.60 -24.14
N ILE A 15 -11.15 17.25 -22.85
CA ILE A 15 -11.14 15.84 -22.40
C ILE A 15 -12.23 15.01 -23.08
N LEU A 16 -13.32 15.64 -23.53
CA LEU A 16 -14.36 15.01 -24.33
C LEU A 16 -13.85 14.46 -25.67
N GLU A 17 -12.98 15.19 -26.36
CA GLU A 17 -12.32 14.74 -27.59
C GLU A 17 -11.40 13.58 -27.24
N LEU A 18 -10.58 13.70 -26.19
CA LEU A 18 -9.74 12.60 -25.70
C LEU A 18 -10.57 11.35 -25.37
N LEU A 19 -11.69 11.49 -24.65
CA LEU A 19 -12.59 10.40 -24.30
C LEU A 19 -13.20 9.74 -25.53
N ASN A 20 -13.59 10.52 -26.54
CA ASN A 20 -14.16 9.99 -27.77
C ASN A 20 -13.10 9.29 -28.63
N THR A 21 -11.89 9.82 -28.72
CA THR A 21 -10.76 9.17 -29.41
C THR A 21 -10.25 7.94 -28.64
N LEU A 22 -10.39 7.93 -27.31
CA LEU A 22 -10.01 6.80 -26.45
C LEU A 22 -11.10 5.73 -26.31
N LYS A 23 -12.33 5.96 -26.80
CA LYS A 23 -13.32 4.88 -26.96
C LYS A 23 -12.88 3.88 -28.03
N SER A 24 -12.12 4.34 -29.04
CA SER A 24 -11.48 3.50 -30.06
C SER A 24 -10.06 3.04 -29.71
N ALA A 25 -9.45 3.57 -28.65
CA ALA A 25 -8.08 3.21 -28.25
C ALA A 25 -8.03 1.89 -27.47
N GLU A 26 -6.90 1.21 -27.58
CA GLU A 26 -6.59 -0.04 -26.89
C GLU A 26 -6.63 0.17 -25.36
N LYS A 27 -7.44 -0.61 -24.66
CA LYS A 27 -7.53 -0.59 -23.20
C LYS A 27 -6.33 -1.32 -22.62
N LEU A 28 -5.56 -0.64 -21.78
CA LEU A 28 -4.39 -1.22 -21.13
C LEU A 28 -4.74 -1.70 -19.71
N ASP A 29 -4.17 -2.84 -19.33
CA ASP A 29 -4.20 -3.39 -17.98
C ASP A 29 -3.04 -2.86 -17.11
N LYS A 30 -1.97 -2.38 -17.75
CA LYS A 30 -0.80 -1.75 -17.12
C LYS A 30 -0.22 -0.62 -17.97
N LEU A 31 0.41 0.35 -17.33
CA LEU A 31 1.17 1.37 -18.05
C LEU A 31 2.44 0.75 -18.68
N PRO A 32 2.84 1.21 -19.88
CA PRO A 32 4.08 0.77 -20.47
C PRO A 32 5.29 1.28 -19.67
N GLN A 33 6.39 0.53 -19.68
CA GLN A 33 7.60 0.92 -18.96
C GLN A 33 8.27 2.18 -19.54
N ASN A 34 8.09 2.42 -20.85
CA ASN A 34 8.63 3.57 -21.54
C ASN A 34 7.49 4.51 -21.95
N ILE A 35 7.18 5.44 -21.05
CA ILE A 35 6.16 6.46 -21.30
C ILE A 35 6.62 7.44 -22.38
N GLU A 36 5.74 7.76 -23.32
CA GLU A 36 5.98 8.77 -24.35
C GLU A 36 5.68 10.19 -23.86
N ASN A 37 6.41 11.17 -24.38
CA ASN A 37 6.16 12.59 -24.09
C ASN A 37 4.83 13.02 -24.69
N ASN A 38 4.06 13.86 -23.99
CA ASN A 38 2.77 14.41 -24.47
C ASN A 38 1.74 13.33 -24.86
N HIS A 39 1.77 12.17 -24.19
CA HIS A 39 0.94 11.02 -24.52
C HIS A 39 -0.19 10.77 -23.52
N VAL A 40 -1.27 10.14 -23.99
CA VAL A 40 -2.46 9.80 -23.21
C VAL A 40 -2.66 8.29 -23.19
N TYR A 41 -2.81 7.72 -22.00
CA TYR A 41 -3.10 6.30 -21.80
C TYR A 41 -4.46 6.13 -21.13
N ARG A 42 -5.23 5.14 -21.57
CA ARG A 42 -6.45 4.70 -20.89
C ARG A 42 -6.25 3.31 -20.31
N LEU A 43 -6.49 3.20 -19.01
CA LEU A 43 -6.35 1.99 -18.23
C LEU A 43 -7.73 1.48 -17.82
N CYS A 44 -7.93 0.18 -17.96
CA CYS A 44 -9.08 -0.54 -17.40
C CYS A 44 -8.54 -1.55 -16.40
N LEU A 45 -8.49 -1.15 -15.14
CA LEU A 45 -7.86 -1.92 -14.08
C LEU A 45 -8.87 -2.86 -13.40
N ILE A 46 -8.36 -3.75 -12.57
CA ILE A 46 -9.17 -4.54 -11.63
C ILE A 46 -8.97 -3.97 -10.21
N GLU A 47 -9.88 -4.29 -9.30
CA GLU A 47 -9.87 -3.74 -7.92
C GLU A 47 -8.52 -3.94 -7.21
N LYS A 48 -7.90 -5.11 -7.38
CA LYS A 48 -6.57 -5.43 -6.82
C LYS A 48 -5.45 -4.52 -7.34
N CYS A 49 -5.59 -4.01 -8.57
CA CYS A 49 -4.58 -3.24 -9.28
C CYS A 49 -4.98 -1.78 -9.52
N LYS A 50 -6.09 -1.30 -8.93
CA LYS A 50 -6.67 0.03 -9.19
C LYS A 50 -5.71 1.21 -9.01
N ASP A 51 -4.66 1.02 -8.22
CA ASP A 51 -3.66 2.03 -7.91
C ASP A 51 -2.33 1.85 -8.66
N ASP A 52 -2.21 0.82 -9.52
CA ASP A 52 -0.94 0.46 -10.16
C ASP A 52 -0.43 1.51 -11.14
N TYR A 53 -1.32 2.35 -11.67
CA TYR A 53 -0.98 3.54 -12.46
C TYR A 53 -0.05 4.53 -11.73
N LYS A 54 0.09 4.41 -10.40
CA LYS A 54 1.00 5.23 -9.58
C LYS A 54 2.46 4.78 -9.66
N ALA A 55 2.74 3.57 -10.15
CA ALA A 55 4.08 2.99 -10.24
C ALA A 55 4.59 2.96 -11.69
N ASP A 56 4.62 4.15 -12.31
CA ASP A 56 5.01 4.38 -13.70
C ASP A 56 6.50 4.72 -13.90
N GLY A 57 7.33 4.45 -12.89
CA GLY A 57 8.77 4.69 -12.93
C GLY A 57 9.22 6.11 -12.59
N PHE A 58 8.30 7.06 -12.39
CA PHE A 58 8.64 8.45 -12.05
C PHE A 58 8.27 8.83 -10.61
N LEU A 59 8.88 9.92 -10.12
CA LEU A 59 8.62 10.46 -8.79
C LEU A 59 7.65 11.63 -8.86
N TRP A 60 6.39 11.34 -8.55
CA TRP A 60 5.31 12.32 -8.60
C TRP A 60 5.01 12.94 -7.25
N LYS A 61 4.85 14.27 -7.23
CA LYS A 61 4.22 15.00 -6.12
C LYS A 61 2.80 15.38 -6.54
N ASN A 62 1.80 14.92 -5.78
CA ASN A 62 0.42 15.38 -5.95
C ASN A 62 0.33 16.83 -5.48
N ILE A 63 -0.15 17.72 -6.35
CA ILE A 63 -0.30 19.16 -6.05
C ILE A 63 -1.74 19.59 -5.83
N GLY A 64 -2.69 18.66 -5.92
CA GLY A 64 -4.11 18.92 -5.74
C GLY A 64 -4.98 18.08 -6.66
N TRP A 65 -6.28 18.22 -6.48
CA TRP A 65 -7.28 17.57 -7.31
C TRP A 65 -8.49 18.49 -7.48
N THR A 66 -9.26 18.23 -8.53
CA THR A 66 -10.53 18.91 -8.82
C THR A 66 -11.55 17.90 -9.36
N PHE A 67 -12.83 18.23 -9.27
CA PHE A 67 -13.85 17.54 -10.04
C PHE A 67 -13.92 18.13 -11.44
N TYR A 68 -14.07 17.25 -12.43
CA TYR A 68 -14.27 17.60 -13.82
C TYR A 68 -15.56 16.94 -14.29
N SER A 69 -16.57 17.75 -14.57
CA SER A 69 -17.84 17.30 -15.13
C SER A 69 -17.98 17.83 -16.54
N LYS A 70 -18.18 16.95 -17.53
CA LYS A 70 -18.50 17.35 -18.91
C LYS A 70 -19.35 16.28 -19.60
N ALA A 71 -20.40 16.71 -20.30
CA ALA A 71 -21.34 15.84 -21.02
C ALA A 71 -21.93 14.71 -20.16
N GLY A 72 -22.31 15.01 -18.91
CA GLY A 72 -22.91 14.04 -17.99
C GLY A 72 -21.94 13.00 -17.42
N GLN A 73 -20.64 13.07 -17.75
CA GLN A 73 -19.61 12.26 -17.12
C GLN A 73 -18.83 13.07 -16.10
N GLU A 74 -18.62 12.48 -14.94
CA GLU A 74 -17.87 13.07 -13.85
C GLU A 74 -16.57 12.31 -13.60
N PHE A 75 -15.50 13.07 -13.43
CA PHE A 75 -14.17 12.56 -13.16
C PHE A 75 -13.55 13.32 -12.00
N ARG A 76 -12.80 12.59 -11.17
CA ARG A 76 -11.82 13.21 -10.29
C ARG A 76 -10.51 13.40 -11.05
N LYS A 77 -10.11 14.65 -11.27
CA LYS A 77 -8.83 15.02 -11.87
C LYS A 77 -7.80 15.26 -10.78
N SER A 78 -6.70 14.51 -10.79
CA SER A 78 -5.54 14.71 -9.92
C SER A 78 -4.37 15.29 -10.70
N TYR A 79 -3.65 16.23 -10.11
CA TYR A 79 -2.53 16.93 -10.73
C TYR A 79 -1.22 16.51 -10.08
N PHE A 80 -0.23 16.16 -10.91
CA PHE A 80 1.07 15.73 -10.45
C PHE A 80 2.19 16.51 -11.13
N LYS A 81 3.19 16.90 -10.34
CA LYS A 81 4.48 17.42 -10.81
C LYS A 81 5.55 16.37 -10.62
N CYS A 82 6.45 16.23 -11.60
CA CYS A 82 7.61 15.38 -11.42
C CYS A 82 8.60 16.06 -10.46
N SER A 83 9.13 15.29 -9.52
CA SER A 83 10.18 15.76 -8.61
C SER A 83 11.51 15.82 -9.36
N THR A 84 12.18 16.96 -9.30
CA THR A 84 13.49 17.22 -9.93
C THR A 84 14.48 17.77 -8.89
N SER A 85 15.77 17.83 -9.21
CA SER A 85 16.76 18.55 -8.37
C SER A 85 16.88 20.01 -8.77
N ILE A 86 16.65 20.29 -10.06
CA ILE A 86 16.66 21.62 -10.63
C ILE A 86 15.24 22.17 -10.53
N LYS A 87 15.05 23.18 -9.69
CA LYS A 87 13.74 23.81 -9.45
C LYS A 87 13.07 24.31 -10.73
N GLU A 88 13.86 24.82 -11.66
CA GLU A 88 13.37 25.31 -12.98
C GLU A 88 12.72 24.21 -13.83
N ASN A 89 13.03 22.93 -13.53
CA ASN A 89 12.49 21.79 -14.27
C ASN A 89 11.22 21.20 -13.63
N GLU A 90 10.81 21.62 -12.43
CA GLU A 90 9.67 21.05 -11.68
C GLU A 90 8.31 21.17 -12.41
N ASN A 91 8.24 22.01 -13.45
CA ASN A 91 7.04 22.19 -14.28
C ASN A 91 7.21 21.69 -15.71
N LYS A 92 8.36 21.13 -16.09
CA LYS A 92 8.63 20.71 -17.47
C LYS A 92 8.18 19.29 -17.79
N PHE A 93 7.84 18.50 -16.76
CA PHE A 93 7.19 17.19 -16.91
C PHE A 93 6.08 17.03 -15.87
N LYS A 94 4.84 16.87 -16.33
CA LYS A 94 3.63 16.81 -15.51
C LYS A 94 2.83 15.56 -15.85
N LYS A 95 2.02 15.13 -14.89
CA LYS A 95 1.03 14.08 -15.07
C LYS A 95 -0.33 14.54 -14.59
N HIS A 96 -1.36 14.33 -15.39
CA HIS A 96 -2.75 14.45 -14.98
C HIS A 96 -3.39 13.06 -14.97
N VAL A 97 -4.19 12.79 -13.96
CA VAL A 97 -4.92 11.52 -13.85
C VAL A 97 -6.39 11.82 -13.68
N TYR A 98 -7.22 11.20 -14.50
CA TYR A 98 -8.67 11.27 -14.44
C TYR A 98 -9.20 9.90 -14.05
N ILE A 99 -10.00 9.87 -13.00
CA ILE A 99 -10.64 8.66 -12.52
C ILE A 99 -12.14 8.89 -12.61
N SER A 100 -12.87 8.04 -13.32
CA SER A 100 -14.32 8.17 -13.41
C SER A 100 -14.95 8.00 -12.02
N THR A 101 -15.92 8.84 -11.69
CA THR A 101 -16.67 8.72 -10.43
C THR A 101 -17.66 7.55 -10.47
N ALA A 102 -18.13 7.18 -11.67
CA ALA A 102 -19.02 6.04 -11.88
C ALA A 102 -18.26 4.70 -11.86
N ASN A 103 -17.02 4.68 -12.37
CA ASN A 103 -16.15 3.51 -12.34
C ASN A 103 -14.70 3.91 -12.04
N ASN A 104 -14.29 3.72 -10.78
CA ASN A 104 -12.94 4.08 -10.34
C ASN A 104 -11.82 3.21 -10.94
N LEU A 105 -12.16 2.20 -11.75
CA LEU A 105 -11.23 1.33 -12.46
C LEU A 105 -10.93 1.81 -13.89
N ASP A 106 -11.72 2.75 -14.44
CA ASP A 106 -11.44 3.40 -15.72
C ASP A 106 -10.65 4.68 -15.48
N ILE A 107 -9.37 4.64 -15.83
CA ILE A 107 -8.39 5.68 -15.48
C ILE A 107 -7.74 6.21 -16.75
N ILE A 108 -7.73 7.53 -16.92
CA ILE A 108 -6.99 8.19 -18.00
C ILE A 108 -5.77 8.87 -17.39
N VAL A 109 -4.60 8.56 -17.94
CA VAL A 109 -3.33 9.14 -17.53
C VAL A 109 -2.77 9.96 -18.68
N ILE A 110 -2.50 11.24 -18.45
CA ILE A 110 -1.92 12.16 -19.43
C ILE A 110 -0.55 12.58 -18.93
N TYR A 111 0.47 12.37 -19.75
CA TYR A 111 1.82 12.88 -19.52
C TYR A 111 2.02 14.13 -20.39
N LEU A 112 2.53 15.20 -19.78
CA LEU A 112 2.73 16.49 -20.44
C LEU A 112 4.18 16.94 -20.27
N GLY A 113 4.77 17.46 -21.34
CA GLY A 113 6.15 17.93 -21.39
C GLY A 113 7.17 16.84 -21.67
N ASN A 114 8.43 17.05 -21.28
CA ASN A 114 9.55 16.18 -21.61
C ASN A 114 10.04 15.36 -20.41
N LYS A 115 9.94 14.03 -20.49
CA LYS A 115 10.36 13.07 -19.47
C LYS A 115 11.85 13.12 -19.14
N GLU A 116 12.70 13.67 -20.03
CA GLU A 116 14.14 13.84 -19.76
C GLU A 116 14.40 14.78 -18.58
N TYR A 117 13.44 15.64 -18.25
CA TYR A 117 13.52 16.48 -17.05
C TYR A 117 13.22 15.71 -15.76
N ALA A 118 12.73 14.48 -15.83
CA ALA A 118 12.45 13.66 -14.66
C ALA A 118 13.75 13.17 -14.02
N GLU A 119 13.92 13.43 -12.73
CA GLU A 119 15.07 12.87 -12.00
C GLU A 119 14.85 11.42 -11.61
N LEU A 120 15.84 10.60 -11.94
CA LEU A 120 16.05 9.32 -11.31
C LEU A 120 16.76 9.53 -9.97
N ARG A 121 16.02 9.52 -8.86
CA ARG A 121 16.64 9.67 -7.53
C ARG A 121 17.25 8.37 -7.00
N PRO A 122 18.32 8.47 -6.17
CA PRO A 122 18.84 7.33 -5.44
C PRO A 122 17.77 6.70 -4.55
N ARG A 123 17.96 5.41 -4.24
CA ARG A 123 17.09 4.70 -3.29
C ARG A 123 17.37 5.19 -1.87
N GLY A 124 16.37 5.76 -1.19
CA GLY A 124 16.46 6.12 0.23
C GLY A 124 17.63 7.07 0.54
N ASN A 125 18.36 6.80 1.64
CA ASN A 125 19.50 7.61 2.08
C ASN A 125 20.82 7.28 1.34
N VAL A 126 20.75 6.59 0.19
CA VAL A 126 21.96 6.28 -0.59
C VAL A 126 22.50 7.57 -1.21
N LYS A 127 23.79 7.83 -0.97
CA LYS A 127 24.49 8.98 -1.57
C LYS A 127 24.44 8.89 -3.10
N LYS A 128 24.25 10.04 -3.78
CA LYS A 128 24.17 10.11 -5.25
C LYS A 128 25.38 9.47 -5.95
N SER A 129 26.55 9.46 -5.32
CA SER A 129 27.78 8.86 -5.85
C SER A 129 27.80 7.33 -5.89
N LYS A 130 26.83 6.64 -5.26
CA LYS A 130 26.76 5.16 -5.20
C LYS A 130 25.52 4.60 -5.93
N ILE A 131 24.97 5.34 -6.89
CA ILE A 131 23.78 4.90 -7.62
C ILE A 131 24.15 3.79 -8.60
N ALA A 132 23.89 2.54 -8.21
CA ALA A 132 23.91 1.41 -9.13
C ALA A 132 22.58 1.26 -9.91
N ALA A 133 21.46 1.73 -9.34
CA ALA A 133 20.15 1.69 -9.99
C ALA A 133 19.20 2.76 -9.45
N PRO A 134 18.37 3.37 -10.33
CA PRO A 134 17.42 4.40 -9.94
C PRO A 134 16.32 3.86 -9.02
N PHE A 135 15.72 4.72 -8.20
CA PHE A 135 14.54 4.36 -7.43
C PHE A 135 13.35 4.13 -8.36
N ARG A 136 12.78 2.93 -8.29
CA ARG A 136 11.49 2.59 -8.91
C ARG A 136 10.51 2.20 -7.82
N ARG A 137 9.28 2.73 -7.91
CA ARG A 137 8.21 2.39 -6.99
C ARG A 137 7.71 0.97 -7.32
N THR A 138 7.61 0.11 -6.31
CA THR A 138 6.93 -1.19 -6.42
C THR A 138 5.43 -0.97 -6.65
N LEU A 139 4.80 -1.78 -7.50
CA LEU A 139 3.37 -1.73 -7.74
C LEU A 139 2.58 -1.87 -6.43
N PRO A 140 1.57 -1.03 -6.17
CA PRO A 140 0.64 -1.18 -5.06
C PRO A 140 0.03 -2.59 -4.94
N SER A 141 -0.35 -3.23 -6.05
CA SER A 141 -0.84 -4.61 -6.06
C SER A 141 0.18 -5.60 -5.49
N THR A 142 1.44 -5.52 -5.92
CA THR A 142 2.55 -6.31 -5.34
C THR A 142 2.72 -6.05 -3.84
N LEU A 143 2.60 -4.79 -3.39
CA LEU A 143 2.68 -4.49 -1.95
C LEU A 143 1.51 -5.10 -1.18
N SER A 144 0.32 -5.19 -1.78
CA SER A 144 -0.83 -5.88 -1.18
C SER A 144 -0.58 -7.38 -1.08
N GLU A 145 -0.12 -8.00 -2.17
CA GLU A 145 0.22 -9.42 -2.20
C GLU A 145 1.28 -9.78 -1.15
N ILE A 146 2.32 -8.94 -0.99
CA ILE A 146 3.31 -9.14 0.07
C ILE A 146 2.63 -9.14 1.44
N ARG A 147 1.74 -8.18 1.73
CA ARG A 147 1.07 -8.07 3.04
C ARG A 147 0.19 -9.28 3.37
N GLU A 148 -0.42 -9.89 2.36
CA GLU A 148 -1.21 -11.11 2.53
C GLU A 148 -0.28 -12.31 2.77
N THR A 149 0.78 -12.44 1.96
CA THR A 149 1.66 -13.63 1.99
C THR A 149 2.56 -13.69 3.23
N VAL A 150 3.00 -12.54 3.77
CA VAL A 150 3.87 -12.48 4.97
C VAL A 150 3.18 -12.92 6.26
N GLN A 151 1.86 -13.09 6.27
CA GLN A 151 1.13 -13.58 7.43
C GLN A 151 1.46 -15.04 7.74
N HIS A 152 1.75 -15.82 6.70
CA HIS A 152 1.92 -17.28 6.81
C HIS A 152 3.34 -17.75 6.45
N ASN A 153 4.22 -16.84 6.03
CA ASN A 153 5.53 -17.19 5.48
C ASN A 153 6.66 -16.32 6.03
N THR A 154 7.89 -16.85 5.96
CA THR A 154 9.08 -16.06 6.29
C THR A 154 9.40 -15.06 5.18
N ASP A 155 10.00 -13.93 5.55
CA ASP A 155 10.28 -12.82 4.63
C ASP A 155 11.13 -13.26 3.42
N ALA A 156 12.08 -14.18 3.65
CA ALA A 156 12.91 -14.74 2.59
C ALA A 156 12.12 -15.63 1.61
N LYS A 157 11.17 -16.44 2.11
CA LYS A 157 10.28 -17.26 1.26
C LYS A 157 9.38 -16.38 0.41
N VAL A 158 8.73 -15.38 1.02
CA VAL A 158 7.86 -14.42 0.31
C VAL A 158 8.64 -13.67 -0.77
N TYR A 159 9.83 -13.15 -0.43
CA TYR A 159 10.66 -12.45 -1.39
C TYR A 159 11.01 -13.32 -2.61
N LYS A 160 11.47 -14.56 -2.38
CA LYS A 160 11.82 -15.50 -3.45
C LYS A 160 10.61 -15.84 -4.33
N LEU A 161 9.45 -16.12 -3.71
CA LEU A 161 8.21 -16.47 -4.41
C LEU A 161 7.77 -15.36 -5.37
N ILE A 162 7.73 -14.12 -4.89
CA ILE A 162 7.25 -12.99 -5.70
C ILE A 162 8.28 -12.64 -6.77
N VAL A 163 9.59 -12.70 -6.47
CA VAL A 163 10.63 -12.46 -7.48
C VAL A 163 10.57 -13.50 -8.61
N ALA A 164 10.27 -14.76 -8.28
CA ALA A 164 10.17 -15.83 -9.26
C ALA A 164 8.95 -15.70 -10.20
N THR A 165 7.85 -15.10 -9.72
CA THR A 165 6.58 -14.96 -10.46
C THR A 165 6.44 -13.63 -11.18
N SER A 166 7.27 -12.65 -10.86
CA SER A 166 7.16 -11.28 -11.38
C SER A 166 7.84 -11.10 -12.74
N GLU A 167 7.11 -10.58 -13.71
CA GLU A 167 7.59 -10.27 -15.07
C GLU A 167 8.52 -9.05 -15.12
N THR A 168 8.24 -8.03 -14.31
CA THR A 168 8.88 -6.71 -14.41
C THR A 168 9.54 -6.29 -13.09
N GLU A 169 10.52 -5.40 -13.15
CA GLU A 169 11.16 -4.87 -11.93
C GLU A 169 10.19 -4.14 -10.99
N THR A 170 9.18 -3.46 -11.53
CA THR A 170 8.16 -2.75 -10.72
C THR A 170 7.18 -3.71 -10.05
N SER A 171 6.95 -4.89 -10.64
CA SER A 171 6.18 -5.97 -10.02
C SER A 171 6.94 -6.74 -8.93
N ARG A 172 8.24 -6.49 -8.74
CA ARG A 172 9.06 -7.16 -7.72
C ARG A 172 9.18 -6.34 -6.44
N PRO A 173 9.29 -6.98 -5.26
CA PRO A 173 9.80 -6.33 -4.07
C PRO A 173 11.23 -5.84 -4.33
N ARG A 174 11.55 -4.64 -3.86
CA ARG A 174 12.87 -4.01 -4.05
C ARG A 174 13.98 -4.78 -3.35
N ASN A 175 13.69 -5.34 -2.17
CA ASN A 175 14.58 -6.15 -1.36
C ASN A 175 13.81 -6.86 -0.25
N ILE A 176 14.47 -7.79 0.44
CA ILE A 176 13.93 -8.49 1.62
C ILE A 176 13.53 -7.49 2.71
N LYS A 177 14.27 -6.37 2.88
CA LYS A 177 13.94 -5.33 3.86
C LYS A 177 12.55 -4.70 3.63
N GLN A 178 12.11 -4.56 2.37
CA GLN A 178 10.76 -4.08 2.07
C GLN A 178 9.69 -5.07 2.53
N VAL A 179 9.93 -6.37 2.35
CA VAL A 179 9.05 -7.44 2.84
C VAL A 179 9.00 -7.41 4.36
N ASN A 180 10.15 -7.32 5.02
CA ASN A 180 10.26 -7.20 6.47
C ASN A 180 9.52 -5.96 7.01
N ASN A 181 9.71 -4.78 6.40
CA ASN A 181 9.02 -3.56 6.80
C ASN A 181 7.49 -3.69 6.68
N LEU A 182 6.99 -4.35 5.63
CA LEU A 182 5.56 -4.59 5.46
C LEU A 182 5.03 -5.56 6.52
N ARG A 183 5.79 -6.61 6.85
CA ARG A 183 5.45 -7.51 7.94
C ARG A 183 5.46 -6.80 9.29
N GLN A 184 6.48 -6.00 9.59
CA GLN A 184 6.53 -5.23 10.83
C GLN A 184 5.36 -4.24 10.93
N GLY A 185 5.02 -3.56 9.83
CA GLY A 185 3.84 -2.69 9.78
C GLY A 185 2.51 -3.43 9.92
N PHE A 186 2.44 -4.70 9.51
CA PHE A 186 1.29 -5.57 9.78
C PHE A 186 1.24 -5.96 11.27
N LEU A 187 2.35 -6.47 11.82
CA LEU A 187 2.45 -6.87 13.22
C LEU A 187 2.17 -5.71 14.17
N SER A 188 2.70 -4.51 13.88
CA SER A 188 2.48 -3.33 14.71
C SER A 188 1.02 -2.90 14.80
N LYS A 189 0.21 -3.17 13.76
CA LYS A 189 -1.25 -2.88 13.79
C LYS A 189 -2.03 -3.86 14.67
N HIS A 190 -1.46 -5.03 14.94
CA HIS A 190 -2.07 -6.05 15.79
C HIS A 190 -1.43 -6.10 17.18
N ARG A 191 -0.46 -5.21 17.46
CA ARG A 191 0.09 -5.07 18.80
C ARG A 191 -0.89 -4.28 19.65
N PRO A 192 -1.14 -4.71 20.90
CA PRO A 192 -1.84 -3.88 21.87
C PRO A 192 -1.13 -2.53 21.98
N THR A 193 -1.90 -1.47 21.88
CA THR A 193 -1.45 -0.10 22.11
C THR A 193 -1.23 0.12 23.61
N ASN A 194 -0.43 1.13 23.94
CA ASN A 194 -0.24 1.50 25.35
C ASN A 194 -1.56 1.93 26.00
N ASP A 195 -2.46 2.56 25.24
CA ASP A 195 -3.77 2.97 25.72
C ASP A 195 -4.65 1.76 26.05
N GLU A 196 -4.60 0.71 25.22
CA GLU A 196 -5.29 -0.55 25.49
C GLU A 196 -4.74 -1.25 26.74
N LEU A 197 -3.41 -1.26 26.93
CA LEU A 197 -2.80 -1.79 28.15
C LEU A 197 -3.15 -0.95 29.37
N LEU A 198 -3.19 0.38 29.24
CA LEU A 198 -3.57 1.28 30.32
C LEU A 198 -5.04 1.07 30.72
N ASN A 199 -5.95 0.88 29.75
CA ASN A 199 -7.35 0.57 30.04
C ASN A 199 -7.48 -0.73 30.84
N VAL A 200 -6.70 -1.76 30.51
CA VAL A 200 -6.65 -3.00 31.30
C VAL A 200 -6.16 -2.74 32.73
N ILE A 201 -5.13 -1.92 32.89
CA ILE A 201 -4.62 -1.53 34.22
C ILE A 201 -5.66 -0.70 34.99
N LEU A 202 -6.36 0.24 34.36
CA LEU A 202 -7.39 1.04 35.02
C LEU A 202 -8.56 0.17 35.48
N MET A 203 -8.98 -0.80 34.65
CA MET A 203 -9.98 -1.79 35.06
C MET A 203 -9.52 -2.61 36.26
N SER A 204 -8.22 -2.92 36.41
CA SER A 204 -7.73 -3.63 37.61
C SER A 204 -8.01 -2.84 38.89
N TYR A 205 -7.84 -1.52 38.83
CA TYR A 205 -8.10 -0.64 39.97
C TYR A 205 -9.59 -0.50 40.28
N GLU A 206 -10.46 -0.51 39.26
CA GLU A 206 -11.92 -0.45 39.45
C GLU A 206 -12.50 -1.75 40.01
N ILE A 207 -12.03 -2.89 39.51
CA ILE A 207 -12.45 -4.23 39.97
C ILE A 207 -11.82 -4.55 41.34
N ASN A 208 -10.77 -3.81 41.72
CA ASN A 208 -10.01 -3.96 42.96
C ASN A 208 -9.46 -5.39 43.13
N ASP A 209 -8.98 -5.96 42.02
CA ASP A 209 -8.45 -7.32 41.96
C ASP A 209 -7.14 -7.39 41.18
N TYR A 210 -6.48 -8.54 41.28
CA TYR A 210 -5.19 -8.84 40.70
C TYR A 210 -5.25 -8.92 39.17
N ILE A 211 -4.38 -8.18 38.48
CA ILE A 211 -4.14 -8.36 37.04
C ILE A 211 -2.68 -8.72 36.79
N ARG A 212 -2.44 -9.89 36.17
CA ARG A 212 -1.13 -10.25 35.60
C ARG A 212 -1.18 -10.26 34.08
N LEU A 213 -0.21 -9.55 33.49
CA LEU A 213 0.03 -9.54 32.05
C LEU A 213 1.15 -10.54 31.74
N ALA A 214 0.81 -11.63 31.06
CA ALA A 214 1.80 -12.54 30.47
C ALA A 214 1.92 -12.22 28.97
N SER A 215 3.07 -11.74 28.53
CA SER A 215 3.32 -11.46 27.11
C SER A 215 4.23 -12.51 26.51
N PHE A 216 3.67 -13.29 25.58
CA PHE A 216 4.37 -14.14 24.65
C PHE A 216 4.60 -13.39 23.33
N PRO A 217 5.55 -13.81 22.47
CA PRO A 217 5.93 -13.08 21.26
C PRO A 217 4.76 -12.65 20.35
N ASN A 218 3.64 -13.38 20.37
CA ASN A 218 2.43 -13.08 19.59
C ASN A 218 1.12 -13.15 20.40
N LEU A 219 1.17 -13.26 21.73
CA LEU A 219 -0.03 -13.42 22.58
C LEU A 219 0.17 -12.66 23.89
N THR A 220 -0.76 -11.77 24.22
CA THR A 220 -0.83 -11.17 25.56
C THR A 220 -2.02 -11.78 26.28
N VAL A 221 -1.77 -12.47 27.39
CA VAL A 221 -2.79 -12.99 28.27
C VAL A 221 -2.94 -12.03 29.45
N VAL A 222 -4.18 -11.59 29.67
CA VAL A 222 -4.57 -10.80 30.83
C VAL A 222 -5.33 -11.72 31.76
N LEU A 223 -4.76 -12.01 32.93
CA LEU A 223 -5.41 -12.82 33.96
C LEU A 223 -5.95 -11.86 35.02
N ILE A 224 -7.27 -11.89 35.21
CA ILE A 224 -7.97 -11.11 36.23
C ILE A 224 -8.32 -12.11 37.34
N HIS A 225 -7.97 -11.78 38.59
CA HIS A 225 -7.98 -12.64 39.78
C HIS A 225 -6.73 -13.51 39.98
N LYS A 226 -6.32 -13.63 41.25
CA LYS A 226 -5.18 -14.45 41.67
C LYS A 226 -5.42 -15.95 41.44
N GLU A 227 -6.67 -16.41 41.61
CA GLU A 227 -7.04 -17.81 41.36
C GLU A 227 -6.87 -18.22 39.89
N ALA A 228 -7.17 -17.30 38.97
CA ALA A 228 -6.95 -17.50 37.53
C ALA A 228 -5.45 -17.57 37.21
N GLU A 229 -4.61 -16.75 37.86
CA GLU A 229 -3.16 -16.84 37.75
C GLU A 229 -2.62 -18.17 38.27
N GLU A 230 -3.01 -18.58 39.47
CA GLU A 230 -2.54 -19.82 40.09
C GLU A 230 -2.93 -21.03 39.23
N THR A 231 -4.15 -21.04 38.70
CA THR A 231 -4.63 -22.08 37.78
C THR A 231 -3.83 -22.08 36.46
N PHE A 232 -3.59 -20.89 35.89
CA PHE A 232 -2.84 -20.76 34.64
C PHE A 232 -1.37 -21.18 34.81
N GLN A 233 -0.74 -20.79 35.91
CA GLN A 233 0.63 -21.17 36.22
C GLN A 233 0.73 -22.68 36.49
N TYR A 234 -0.21 -23.25 37.24
CA TYR A 234 -0.29 -24.70 37.45
C TYR A 234 -0.40 -25.46 36.13
N LEU A 235 -1.24 -24.98 35.20
CA LEU A 235 -1.37 -25.58 33.87
C LEU A 235 -0.06 -25.53 33.07
N LEU A 236 0.65 -24.39 33.11
CA LEU A 236 1.95 -24.24 32.46
C LEU A 236 3.04 -25.13 33.08
N ASP A 237 3.02 -25.32 34.40
CA ASP A 237 4.07 -26.07 35.12
C ASP A 237 3.83 -27.58 35.10
N THR A 238 2.57 -28.02 34.92
CA THR A 238 2.18 -29.44 35.01
C THR A 238 2.21 -30.15 33.66
N THR A 239 2.20 -29.41 32.54
CA THR A 239 2.04 -30.00 31.21
C THR A 239 3.23 -29.68 30.31
N ASP A 240 3.88 -30.73 29.78
CA ASP A 240 4.85 -30.62 28.67
C ASP A 240 4.15 -30.58 27.29
N GLU A 241 2.82 -30.58 27.27
CA GLU A 241 1.99 -30.63 26.07
C GLU A 241 1.39 -29.26 25.71
N TYR A 242 0.81 -29.17 24.51
CA TYR A 242 0.14 -27.95 24.04
C TYR A 242 -1.15 -27.70 24.82
N ILE A 243 -1.21 -26.58 25.54
CA ILE A 243 -2.42 -26.14 26.25
C ILE A 243 -3.31 -25.36 25.29
N GLN A 244 -4.54 -25.83 25.10
CA GLN A 244 -5.53 -25.14 24.28
C GLN A 244 -6.36 -24.17 25.14
N LEU A 245 -6.18 -22.88 24.92
CA LEU A 245 -6.96 -21.84 25.60
C LEU A 245 -8.26 -21.59 24.83
N TYR A 246 -9.38 -21.81 25.50
CA TYR A 246 -10.70 -21.40 25.02
C TYR A 246 -11.02 -20.03 25.58
N TYR A 247 -11.48 -19.12 24.73
CA TYR A 247 -11.94 -17.80 25.14
C TYR A 247 -13.27 -17.48 24.49
N ASP A 248 -14.15 -16.84 25.25
CA ASP A 248 -15.40 -16.34 24.71
C ASP A 248 -15.11 -15.11 23.82
N THR A 249 -15.67 -15.11 22.61
CA THR A 249 -15.54 -13.97 21.68
C THR A 249 -16.73 -13.01 21.76
N THR A 250 -17.73 -13.35 22.58
CA THR A 250 -18.96 -12.60 22.75
C THR A 250 -18.73 -11.26 23.45
N PHE A 251 -17.75 -11.21 24.37
CA PHE A 251 -17.39 -10.00 25.11
C PHE A 251 -16.02 -9.48 24.67
N LYS A 252 -16.01 -8.25 24.13
CA LYS A 252 -14.79 -7.54 23.73
C LYS A 252 -14.59 -6.33 24.63
N ILE A 253 -13.40 -6.21 25.21
CA ILE A 253 -12.95 -4.98 25.88
C ILE A 253 -11.82 -4.39 25.05
N GLY A 254 -12.13 -3.40 24.21
CA GLY A 254 -11.19 -2.88 23.23
C GLY A 254 -10.76 -3.97 22.24
N SER A 255 -9.45 -4.26 22.20
CA SER A 255 -8.85 -5.31 21.36
C SER A 255 -8.65 -6.65 22.07
N PHE A 256 -9.10 -6.78 23.32
CA PHE A 256 -8.99 -8.02 24.09
C PHE A 256 -10.29 -8.83 24.01
N TYR A 257 -10.14 -10.15 23.90
CA TYR A 257 -11.23 -11.11 24.07
C TYR A 257 -11.27 -11.53 25.54
N LEU A 258 -12.47 -11.47 26.13
CA LEU A 258 -12.67 -11.81 27.54
C LEU A 258 -13.18 -13.25 27.66
N SER A 259 -12.48 -14.08 28.42
CA SER A 259 -13.04 -15.35 28.89
C SER A 259 -13.49 -15.17 30.33
N VAL A 260 -14.75 -15.47 30.61
CA VAL A 260 -15.28 -15.56 31.98
C VAL A 260 -15.40 -17.04 32.31
N SER A 261 -14.64 -17.51 33.29
CA SER A 261 -14.70 -18.87 33.83
C SER A 261 -15.10 -18.83 35.28
#